data_AF-A0AAN0JK55-F1
#
_entry.id   AF-A0AAN0JK55-F1
#
_cell.length_a   1.000
_cell.length_b   1.000
_cell.length_c   1.000
_cell.angle_alpha   90.00
_cell.angle_beta   90.00
_cell.angle_gamma   90.00
#
_symmetry.space_group_name_H-M   'P 1'
#
loop_
_entity.id
_entity.type
_entity.pdbx_description
1 polymer ?
#
loop_
_entity_poly.entity_id
_entity_poly.type
_entity_poly.pdbx_seq_one_letter_code
_entity_poly.pdbx_strand_id
1 'polypeptide(L)'
;MTLIHATSLIISLVTSLVSSFSKYFLDMRNRPKVYPKVILPTLKWHHMGIAMTGYFVANENLSLAVSFPIITAGPGFISPVWGILLYREIKA
;
A
#
# COMPACT_ATOMS: atom_id res chain seq x y z
N MET A 1 -31.44 -18.60 -17.56
CA MET A 1 -32.11 -17.53 -16.81
C MET A 1 -31.24 -17.01 -15.66
N THR A 2 -30.64 -17.85 -14.81
CA THR A 2 -29.77 -17.44 -13.69
C THR A 2 -28.51 -16.64 -14.09
N LEU A 3 -27.84 -17.00 -15.18
CA LEU A 3 -26.61 -16.30 -15.64
C LEU A 3 -26.88 -14.84 -16.05
N ILE A 4 -28.04 -14.55 -16.65
CA ILE A 4 -28.44 -13.20 -17.10
C ILE A 4 -28.76 -12.29 -15.91
N HIS A 5 -29.30 -12.85 -14.83
CA HIS A 5 -29.55 -12.11 -13.59
C HIS A 5 -28.24 -11.81 -12.84
N ALA A 6 -27.24 -12.69 -12.91
CA ALA A 6 -25.94 -12.46 -12.30
C ALA A 6 -25.17 -11.32 -13.01
N THR A 7 -25.21 -11.26 -14.35
CA THR A 7 -24.52 -10.20 -15.10
C THR A 7 -25.15 -8.82 -14.92
N SER A 8 -26.48 -8.72 -14.81
CA SER A 8 -27.17 -7.44 -14.58
C SER A 8 -26.92 -6.87 -13.17
N LEU A 9 -26.77 -7.73 -12.16
CA LEU A 9 -26.38 -7.32 -10.80
C LEU A 9 -24.98 -6.72 -10.75
N ILE A 10 -24.01 -7.34 -11.44
CA ILE A 10 -22.63 -6.84 -11.52
C ILE A 10 -22.61 -5.46 -12.19
N ILE A 11 -23.32 -5.28 -13.30
CA ILE A 11 -23.39 -3.99 -14.01
C ILE A 11 -24.01 -2.89 -13.12
N SER A 12 -25.05 -3.22 -12.37
CA SER A 12 -25.73 -2.26 -11.48
C SER A 12 -24.84 -1.83 -10.31
N LEU A 13 -24.10 -2.76 -9.72
CA LEU A 13 -23.15 -2.48 -8.64
C LEU A 13 -22.04 -1.53 -9.12
N VAL A 14 -21.44 -1.84 -10.27
CA VAL A 14 -20.37 -1.02 -10.86
C VAL A 14 -20.85 0.39 -11.17
N THR A 15 -22.06 0.53 -11.73
CA THR A 15 -22.64 1.84 -12.07
C THR A 15 -22.90 2.70 -10.83
N SER A 16 -23.39 2.10 -9.74
CA SER A 16 -23.62 2.79 -8.46
C SER A 16 -22.31 3.28 -7.82
N LEU A 17 -21.28 2.43 -7.84
CA LEU A 17 -19.94 2.78 -7.37
C LEU A 17 -19.39 3.98 -8.15
N VAL A 18 -19.35 3.89 -9.48
CA VAL A 18 -18.84 4.97 -10.35
C VAL A 18 -19.61 6.28 -10.14
N SER A 19 -20.94 6.23 -9.98
CA SER A 19 -21.75 7.42 -9.72
C SER A 19 -21.40 8.09 -8.38
N SER A 20 -21.20 7.28 -7.33
CA SER A 20 -20.90 7.77 -5.99
C SER A 20 -19.51 8.40 -5.91
N PHE A 21 -18.51 7.74 -6.51
CA PHE A 21 -17.16 8.28 -6.62
C PHE A 21 -17.12 9.55 -7.47
N SER A 22 -17.83 9.59 -8.61
CA SER A 22 -17.85 10.77 -9.48
C SER A 22 -18.44 11.99 -8.77
N LYS A 23 -19.56 11.83 -8.05
CA LYS A 23 -20.16 12.88 -7.23
C LYS A 23 -19.21 13.36 -6.13
N TYR A 24 -18.52 12.42 -5.48
CA TYR A 24 -17.50 12.74 -4.48
C TYR A 24 -16.32 13.54 -5.08
N PHE A 25 -15.82 13.16 -6.27
CA PHE A 25 -14.75 13.89 -6.96
C PHE A 25 -15.20 15.31 -7.39
N LEU A 26 -16.43 15.44 -7.88
CA LEU A 26 -17.03 16.73 -8.23
C LEU A 26 -17.15 17.66 -7.02
N ASP A 27 -17.62 17.14 -5.88
CA ASP A 27 -17.72 17.89 -4.62
C ASP A 27 -16.34 18.27 -4.06
N MET A 28 -15.37 17.36 -4.15
CA MET A 28 -14.02 17.59 -3.63
C MET A 28 -13.14 18.49 -4.49
N ARG A 29 -13.55 18.85 -5.72
CA ARG A 29 -12.95 19.85 -6.64
C ARG A 29 -11.47 20.19 -6.37
N ASN A 30 -10.61 19.17 -6.43
CA ASN A 30 -9.15 19.23 -6.25
C ASN A 30 -8.65 19.75 -4.88
N ARG A 31 -9.51 19.84 -3.86
CA ARG A 31 -9.19 20.16 -2.46
C ARG A 31 -9.51 18.95 -1.57
N PRO A 32 -8.64 17.93 -1.53
CA PRO A 32 -8.82 16.82 -0.61
C PRO A 32 -8.85 17.36 0.83
N LYS A 33 -9.81 16.89 1.62
CA LYS A 33 -9.90 17.21 3.05
C LYS A 33 -8.78 16.49 3.79
N VAL A 34 -7.61 17.13 3.90
CA VAL A 34 -6.46 16.57 4.64
C VAL A 34 -6.57 16.97 6.11
N TYR A 35 -6.66 15.98 6.99
CA TYR A 35 -6.63 16.22 8.42
C TYR A 35 -5.19 16.53 8.88
N PRO A 36 -4.91 17.70 9.48
CA PRO A 36 -3.55 18.07 9.88
C PRO A 36 -2.89 17.05 10.83
N LYS A 37 -3.71 16.36 11.64
CA LYS A 37 -3.28 15.31 12.57
C LYS A 37 -2.65 14.10 11.87
N VAL A 38 -2.97 13.84 10.61
CA VAL A 38 -2.38 12.72 9.85
C VAL A 38 -1.09 13.09 9.12
N ILE A 39 -0.79 14.38 8.94
CA ILE A 39 0.39 14.86 8.21
C ILE A 39 1.69 14.51 8.97
N LEU A 40 1.68 14.70 10.29
CA LEU A 40 2.83 14.38 11.16
C LEU A 40 3.21 12.88 11.15
N PRO A 41 2.28 11.92 11.35
CA PRO A 41 2.64 10.51 11.26
C PRO A 41 3.05 10.13 9.84
N THR A 42 2.43 10.66 8.78
CA THR A 42 2.86 10.37 7.39
C THR A 42 4.29 10.85 7.11
N LEU A 43 4.74 11.92 7.77
CA LEU A 43 6.12 12.38 7.66
C LEU A 43 7.15 11.34 8.13
N LYS A 44 6.79 10.52 9.12
CA LYS A 44 7.67 9.47 9.64
C LYS A 44 7.84 8.31 8.66
N TRP A 45 6.88 8.08 7.76
CA TRP A 45 6.89 6.99 6.78
C TRP A 45 7.74 7.26 5.52
N HIS A 46 8.45 8.40 5.44
CA HIS A 46 9.18 8.80 4.22
C HIS A 46 10.31 7.83 3.83
N HIS A 47 10.83 7.07 4.79
CA HIS A 47 11.82 6.02 4.54
C HIS A 47 11.31 4.95 3.55
N MET A 48 9.99 4.72 3.45
CA MET A 48 9.43 3.79 2.47
C MET A 48 9.62 4.27 1.04
N GLY A 49 9.64 5.59 0.81
CA GLY A 49 9.95 6.15 -0.51
C GLY A 49 11.37 5.81 -0.97
N ILE A 50 12.33 5.88 -0.06
CA ILE A 50 13.74 5.49 -0.31
C ILE A 50 13.84 3.98 -0.56
N ALA A 51 13.09 3.17 0.18
CA ALA A 51 13.04 1.73 -0.08
C ALA A 51 12.49 1.42 -1.49
N MET A 52 11.50 2.19 -1.95
CA MET A 52 10.89 2.02 -3.27
C MET A 52 11.81 2.40 -4.42
N THR A 53 12.63 3.45 -4.27
CA THR A 53 13.65 3.75 -5.28
C THR A 53 14.68 2.63 -5.39
N GLY A 54 15.09 2.06 -4.24
CA GLY A 54 15.93 0.86 -4.20
C GLY A 54 15.30 -0.36 -4.90
N TYR A 55 13.98 -0.55 -4.74
CA TYR A 55 13.24 -1.60 -5.45
C TYR A 55 13.33 -1.43 -6.97
N PHE A 56 13.09 -0.23 -7.51
CA PHE A 56 13.18 -0.01 -8.96
C PHE A 56 14.58 -0.30 -9.51
N VAL A 57 15.62 0.20 -8.84
CA VAL A 57 17.02 -0.04 -9.25
C VAL A 57 17.36 -1.53 -9.20
N ALA A 58 16.93 -2.27 -8.18
CA ALA A 58 17.19 -3.70 -8.09
C ALA A 58 16.49 -4.47 -9.22
N ASN A 59 15.23 -4.14 -9.52
CA ASN A 59 14.46 -4.80 -10.57
C ASN A 59 15.07 -4.58 -11.96
N GLU A 60 15.59 -3.39 -12.25
CA GLU A 60 16.28 -3.10 -13.52
C GLU A 60 17.58 -3.91 -13.69
N ASN A 61 18.31 -4.18 -12.59
CA ASN A 61 19.61 -4.85 -12.66
C ASN A 61 19.54 -6.38 -12.50
N LEU A 62 18.60 -6.91 -11.69
CA LEU A 62 18.55 -8.32 -11.31
C LEU A 62 17.27 -9.05 -11.78
N SER A 63 16.31 -8.35 -12.40
CA SER A 63 14.96 -8.84 -12.70
C SER A 63 14.12 -9.12 -11.44
N LEU A 64 12.79 -9.11 -11.62
CA LEU A 64 11.80 -9.21 -10.54
C LEU A 64 11.84 -10.57 -9.83
N ALA A 65 12.19 -11.63 -10.56
CA ALA A 65 12.30 -12.98 -10.03
C ALA A 65 13.41 -13.15 -8.98
N VAL A 66 14.49 -12.37 -9.08
CA VAL A 66 15.63 -12.43 -8.14
C VAL A 66 15.52 -11.32 -7.08
N SER A 67 15.07 -10.13 -7.49
CA SER A 67 14.97 -8.97 -6.60
C SER A 67 13.92 -9.15 -5.51
N PHE A 68 12.79 -9.80 -5.82
CA PHE A 68 11.68 -9.91 -4.90
C PHE A 68 11.99 -10.75 -3.64
N PRO A 69 12.60 -11.95 -3.74
CA PRO A 69 13.07 -12.69 -2.57
C PRO A 69 14.08 -11.92 -1.71
N ILE A 70 15.01 -11.18 -2.33
CA ILE A 70 16.06 -10.43 -1.62
C ILE A 70 15.43 -9.29 -0.81
N ILE A 71 14.53 -8.52 -1.43
CA ILE A 71 13.90 -7.35 -0.78
C ILE A 71 12.94 -7.78 0.32
N THR A 72 12.20 -8.87 0.14
CA THR A 72 11.27 -9.38 1.16
C THR A 72 11.96 -10.06 2.34
N ALA A 73 13.17 -10.60 2.15
CA ALA A 73 13.98 -11.13 3.24
C ALA A 73 14.50 -10.02 4.19
N GLY A 74 14.73 -8.81 3.69
CA GLY A 74 15.26 -7.68 4.46
C GLY A 74 14.44 -7.37 5.72
N PRO A 75 13.14 -7.03 5.61
CA PRO A 75 12.28 -6.79 6.77
C PRO A 75 12.18 -8.00 7.70
N GLY A 76 12.18 -9.22 7.14
CA GLY A 76 12.14 -10.46 7.91
C GLY A 76 13.35 -10.66 8.82
N PHE A 77 14.51 -10.12 8.46
CA PHE A 77 15.71 -10.14 9.29
C PHE A 77 15.81 -8.94 10.24
N ILE A 78 15.48 -7.74 9.74
CA ILE A 78 15.64 -6.49 10.52
C ILE A 78 14.60 -6.42 11.64
N SER A 79 13.38 -6.93 11.43
CA SER A 79 12.30 -6.92 12.43
C SER A 79 12.67 -7.67 13.72
N PRO A 80 13.14 -8.94 13.68
CA PRO A 80 13.53 -9.64 14.91
C PRO A 80 14.80 -9.06 15.54
N VAL A 81 15.76 -8.57 14.75
CA VAL A 81 16.97 -7.92 15.28
C VAL A 81 16.61 -6.69 16.12
N TRP A 82 15.66 -5.88 15.65
CA TRP A 82 15.16 -4.73 16.40
C TRP A 82 14.40 -5.14 17.67
N GLY A 83 13.61 -6.22 17.58
CA GLY A 83 12.92 -6.82 18.74
C GLY A 83 13.89 -7.24 19.85
N ILE A 84 14.95 -7.94 19.48
CA ILE A 84 15.98 -8.42 20.41
C ILE A 84 16.75 -7.25 21.03
N LEU A 85 17.18 -6.26 20.25
CA LEU A 85 18.02 -5.17 20.76
C LEU A 85 17.23 -4.15 21.59
N LEU A 86 16.02 -3.77 21.15
CA LEU A 86 15.26 -2.69 21.78
C LEU A 86 14.41 -3.18 22.96
N TYR A 87 13.78 -4.35 22.82
CA TYR A 87 12.89 -4.91 23.83
C TYR A 87 13.53 -6.03 24.65
N ARG A 88 14.76 -6.45 24.30
CA ARG A 88 15.50 -7.53 25.00
C ARG A 88 14.64 -8.79 25.15
N GLU A 89 13.88 -9.12 24.10
CA GLU A 89 12.93 -10.25 24.10
C GLU A 89 13.63 -11.59 24.39
N ILE A 90 14.90 -11.71 24.03
CA ILE A 90 15.73 -12.85 24.38
C ILE A 90 16.62 -12.45 25.56
N LYS A 91 16.30 -12.98 26.75
CA LYS A 91 17.24 -13.06 27.86
C LYS A 91 18.06 -14.34 27.68
N ALA A 92 19.37 -14.19 27.51
CA ALA A 92 20.33 -15.27 27.67
C ALA A 92 20.42 -15.69 29.15
#